data_AF-A0A453S8Q5-F1
#
_entry.id   AF-A0A453S8Q5-F1
#
_cell.length_a   1.000
_cell.length_b   1.000
_cell.length_c   1.000
_cell.angle_alpha   90.00
_cell.angle_beta   90.00
_cell.angle_gamma   90.00
#
_symmetry.space_group_name_H-M   'P 1'
#
loop_
_entity.id
_entity.type
_entity.pdbx_description
1 polymer ?
#
loop_
_entity_poly.entity_id
_entity_poly.type
_entity_poly.pdbx_seq_one_letter_code
_entity_poly.pdbx_strand_id
1 'polypeptide(L)'
;LFDCDGVLVDTEKDGHRISFNETFAERELGVSWDVELYGELLKIGGGKERMTAYFNKTEWPAKAPKTDEERKEFVASLHKRKTELFMALIEKKLLPLRPGVQRSCFQTI
;
A
#
# COMPACT_ATOMS: atom_id res chain seq x y z
N LEU A 1 20.85 10.52 9.20
CA LEU A 1 19.80 11.45 9.65
C LEU A 1 18.48 11.00 9.01
N PHE A 2 17.83 10.02 9.62
CA PHE A 2 16.45 9.61 9.34
C PHE A 2 15.79 9.53 10.71
N ASP A 3 15.17 10.63 11.12
CA ASP A 3 14.56 10.80 12.44
C ASP A 3 13.06 10.91 12.20
N CYS A 4 12.40 9.76 12.01
CA CYS A 4 10.94 9.57 11.95
C CYS A 4 10.57 8.07 11.99
N ASP A 5 11.42 7.20 12.55
CA ASP A 5 11.27 5.73 12.43
C ASP A 5 9.94 5.24 13.02
N GLY A 6 9.46 5.77 14.14
CA GLY A 6 8.18 5.32 14.73
C GLY A 6 6.93 5.68 13.90
N VAL A 7 6.87 6.90 13.35
CA VAL A 7 5.68 7.41 12.64
C VAL A 7 5.63 6.94 11.17
N LEU A 8 6.80 6.80 10.52
CA LEU A 8 6.89 6.25 9.18
C LEU A 8 6.73 4.72 9.16
N VAL A 9 7.20 4.01 10.18
CA VAL A 9 6.96 2.56 10.32
C VAL A 9 5.47 2.26 10.48
N ASP A 10 4.72 3.06 11.24
CA ASP A 10 3.25 3.01 11.30
C ASP A 10 2.60 3.28 9.92
N THR A 11 3.18 4.16 9.09
CA THR A 11 2.62 4.49 7.77
C THR A 11 2.83 3.35 6.77
N GLU A 12 3.99 2.70 6.76
CA GLU A 12 4.24 1.55 5.88
C GLU A 12 3.48 0.30 6.34
N LYS A 13 3.56 -0.04 7.63
CA LYS A 13 2.93 -1.24 8.19
C LYS A 13 1.41 -1.11 8.33
N ASP A 14 0.90 0.04 8.75
CA ASP A 14 -0.51 0.26 9.09
C ASP A 14 -1.20 1.22 8.11
N GLY A 15 -0.51 1.61 7.04
CA GLY A 15 -1.07 2.34 5.91
C GLY A 15 -0.89 1.58 4.61
N HIS A 16 0.34 1.55 4.09
CA HIS A 16 0.63 0.97 2.78
C HIS A 16 0.27 -0.52 2.71
N ARG A 17 0.75 -1.35 3.64
CA ARG A 17 0.44 -2.79 3.67
C ARG A 17 -1.07 -3.05 3.74
N ILE A 18 -1.80 -2.32 4.58
CA ILE A 18 -3.26 -2.47 4.69
C ILE A 18 -3.92 -2.14 3.35
N SER A 19 -3.58 -1.00 2.74
CA SER A 19 -4.17 -0.62 1.45
C SER A 19 -3.87 -1.61 0.32
N PHE A 20 -2.70 -2.27 0.30
CA PHE A 20 -2.42 -3.39 -0.61
C PHE A 20 -3.37 -4.55 -0.36
N ASN A 21 -3.46 -5.03 0.89
CA ASN A 21 -4.32 -6.15 1.24
C ASN A 21 -5.80 -5.88 0.93
N GLU A 22 -6.28 -4.68 1.22
CA GLU A 22 -7.65 -4.26 0.87
C GLU A 22 -7.88 -4.29 -0.64
N THR A 23 -6.92 -3.80 -1.44
CA THR A 23 -7.08 -3.87 -2.91
C THR A 23 -6.97 -5.30 -3.44
N PHE A 24 -6.15 -6.18 -2.85
CA PHE A 24 -6.14 -7.60 -3.21
C PHE A 24 -7.44 -8.30 -2.84
N ALA A 25 -8.05 -7.94 -1.69
CA ALA A 25 -9.34 -8.46 -1.26
C ALA A 25 -10.49 -7.97 -2.16
N GLU A 26 -10.55 -6.68 -2.48
CA GLU A 26 -11.56 -6.11 -3.42
C GLU A 26 -11.48 -6.77 -4.80
N ARG A 27 -10.29 -7.18 -5.21
CA ARG A 27 -10.04 -7.85 -6.49
C ARG A 27 -10.12 -9.38 -6.38
N GLU A 28 -10.40 -9.90 -5.19
CA GLU A 28 -10.53 -11.33 -4.89
C GLU A 28 -9.32 -12.14 -5.39
N LEU A 29 -8.12 -11.63 -5.15
CA LEU A 29 -6.88 -12.26 -5.64
C LEU A 29 -6.41 -13.41 -4.75
N GLY A 30 -7.00 -13.57 -3.56
CA GLY A 30 -6.59 -14.60 -2.59
C GLY A 30 -5.20 -14.35 -2.01
N VAL A 31 -4.71 -13.11 -2.07
CA VAL A 31 -3.37 -12.71 -1.64
C VAL A 31 -3.47 -11.74 -0.47
N SER A 32 -2.66 -11.97 0.55
CA SER A 32 -2.50 -11.06 1.69
C SER A 32 -1.04 -11.03 2.12
N TRP A 33 -0.52 -9.84 2.39
CA TRP A 33 0.80 -9.65 2.96
C TRP A 33 0.70 -9.39 4.46
N ASP A 34 1.22 -10.32 5.24
CA ASP A 34 1.48 -10.11 6.66
C ASP A 34 2.68 -9.16 6.86
N VAL A 35 2.98 -8.86 8.12
CA VAL A 35 4.01 -7.88 8.47
C VAL A 35 5.41 -8.37 8.11
N GLU A 36 5.70 -9.66 8.30
CA GLU A 36 7.01 -10.25 8.03
C GLU A 36 7.26 -10.31 6.52
N LEU A 37 6.29 -10.83 5.75
CA LEU A 37 6.36 -10.84 4.29
C LEU A 37 6.48 -9.43 3.72
N TYR A 38 5.71 -8.47 4.23
CA TYR A 38 5.80 -7.09 3.78
C TYR A 38 7.17 -6.47 4.06
N GLY A 39 7.79 -6.78 5.21
CA GLY A 39 9.15 -6.36 5.54
C GLY A 39 10.19 -6.84 4.53
N GLU A 40 10.08 -8.08 4.06
CA GLU A 40 10.93 -8.60 2.99
C GLU A 40 10.66 -7.89 1.66
N LEU A 41 9.40 -7.65 1.34
CA LEU A 41 8.98 -6.95 0.12
C LEU A 41 9.36 -5.47 0.11
N LEU A 42 9.57 -4.82 1.26
CA LEU A 42 10.06 -3.44 1.35
C LEU A 42 11.47 -3.26 0.77
N LYS A 43 12.27 -4.33 0.73
CA LYS A 43 13.59 -4.32 0.07
C LYS A 43 13.49 -4.09 -1.43
N ILE A 44 12.31 -4.33 -2.02
CA ILE A 44 11.98 -4.04 -3.41
C ILE A 44 11.39 -2.63 -3.46
N GLY A 45 12.10 -1.74 -4.15
CA GLY A 45 11.65 -0.36 -4.34
C GLY A 45 10.44 -0.28 -5.26
N GLY A 46 9.51 0.62 -4.96
CA GLY A 46 8.32 0.87 -5.78
C GLY A 46 7.17 -0.11 -5.56
N GLY A 47 5.94 0.41 -5.49
CA GLY A 47 4.75 -0.42 -5.19
C GLY A 47 4.36 -1.36 -6.32
N LYS A 48 4.61 -0.97 -7.59
CA LYS A 48 4.30 -1.80 -8.76
C LYS A 48 5.30 -2.94 -8.90
N GLU A 49 6.57 -2.60 -8.81
CA GLU A 49 7.72 -3.49 -8.88
C GLU A 49 7.63 -4.56 -7.77
N ARG A 50 7.22 -4.16 -6.57
CA ARG A 50 6.96 -5.07 -5.45
C ARG A 50 5.87 -6.10 -5.77
N MET A 51 4.73 -5.67 -6.30
CA MET A 51 3.65 -6.58 -6.70
C MET A 51 4.11 -7.53 -7.81
N THR A 52 4.76 -7.01 -8.85
CA THR A 52 5.27 -7.82 -9.96
C THR A 52 6.29 -8.85 -9.49
N ALA A 53 7.24 -8.45 -8.66
CA ALA A 53 8.25 -9.37 -8.11
C ALA A 53 7.62 -10.44 -7.21
N TYR A 54 6.63 -10.08 -6.40
CA TYR A 54 5.90 -11.02 -5.57
C TYR A 54 5.16 -12.08 -6.41
N PHE A 55 4.37 -11.67 -7.42
CA PHE A 55 3.63 -12.59 -8.28
C PHE A 55 4.53 -13.43 -9.18
N ASN A 56 5.69 -12.90 -9.59
CA ASN A 56 6.68 -13.67 -10.34
C ASN A 56 7.38 -14.73 -9.48
N LYS A 57 7.57 -14.47 -8.18
CA LYS A 57 8.23 -15.41 -7.25
C LYS A 57 7.29 -16.49 -6.73
N THR A 58 6.02 -16.15 -6.53
CA THR A 58 5.01 -17.05 -5.95
C THR A 58 4.18 -17.68 -7.06
N GLU A 59 3.05 -17.06 -7.40
CA GLU A 59 2.23 -17.37 -8.54
C GLU A 59 1.39 -16.13 -8.88
N TRP A 60 1.06 -15.95 -10.16
CA TRP A 60 0.11 -14.93 -10.55
C TRP A 60 -1.31 -15.35 -10.17
N PRO A 61 -2.14 -14.45 -9.60
CA PRO A 61 -3.49 -14.81 -9.20
C PRO A 61 -4.31 -15.28 -10.41
N ALA A 62 -5.28 -16.18 -10.21
CA ALA A 62 -6.07 -16.76 -11.30
C ALA A 62 -6.83 -15.71 -12.15
N LYS A 63 -7.14 -14.56 -11.55
CA LYS A 63 -7.78 -13.42 -12.22
C LYS A 63 -6.81 -12.51 -12.98
N ALA A 64 -5.50 -12.75 -12.87
CA ALA A 64 -4.51 -11.98 -13.62
C ALA A 64 -4.46 -12.43 -15.08
N PRO A 65 -4.15 -11.51 -16.00
CA PRO A 65 -4.00 -11.85 -17.40
C PRO A 65 -2.75 -12.70 -17.67
N LYS A 66 -2.70 -13.30 -18.87
CA LYS A 66 -1.65 -14.26 -19.25
C LYS A 66 -0.45 -13.60 -19.93
N THR A 67 -0.64 -12.48 -20.62
CA THR A 67 0.43 -11.79 -21.35
C THR A 67 1.18 -10.81 -20.45
N ASP A 68 2.44 -10.52 -20.77
CA ASP A 68 3.27 -9.59 -20.00
C ASP A 68 2.74 -8.15 -20.06
N GLU A 69 2.23 -7.72 -21.22
CA GLU A 69 1.67 -6.38 -21.43
C GLU A 69 0.42 -6.16 -20.59
N GLU A 70 -0.54 -7.08 -20.64
CA GLU A 70 -1.76 -6.99 -19.84
C GLU A 70 -1.44 -7.10 -18.33
N ARG A 71 -0.42 -7.87 -17.95
CA ARG A 71 0.04 -7.97 -16.55
C ARG A 71 0.57 -6.64 -16.03
N LYS A 72 1.29 -5.88 -16.86
CA LYS A 72 1.75 -4.52 -16.51
C LYS A 72 0.57 -3.59 -16.27
N GLU A 73 -0.44 -3.62 -17.14
CA GLU A 73 -1.65 -2.82 -16.98
C GLU A 73 -2.46 -3.24 -15.74
N PHE A 74 -2.57 -4.55 -15.50
CA PHE A 74 -3.20 -5.10 -14.32
C PHE A 74 -2.54 -4.60 -13.04
N VAL A 75 -1.22 -4.71 -12.93
CA VAL A 75 -0.45 -4.19 -11.77
C VAL A 75 -0.60 -2.67 -11.63
N ALA A 76 -0.60 -1.92 -12.74
CA ALA A 76 -0.85 -0.49 -12.70
C ALA A 76 -2.24 -0.15 -12.13
N SER A 77 -3.26 -0.94 -12.52
CA SER A 77 -4.63 -0.78 -12.00
C SER A 77 -4.73 -1.08 -10.49
N LEU A 78 -4.03 -2.11 -10.02
CA LEU A 78 -3.93 -2.44 -8.59
C LEU A 78 -3.24 -1.31 -7.83
N HIS A 79 -2.12 -0.81 -8.34
CA HIS A 79 -1.39 0.27 -7.70
C HIS A 79 -2.21 1.57 -7.61
N LYS A 80 -2.96 1.89 -8.68
CA LYS A 80 -3.88 3.03 -8.68
C LYS A 80 -4.94 2.87 -7.59
N ARG A 81 -5.62 1.71 -7.54
CA ARG A 81 -6.65 1.44 -6.52
C ARG A 81 -6.08 1.46 -5.11
N LYS A 82 -4.91 0.85 -4.89
CA LYS A 82 -4.18 0.91 -3.63
C LYS A 82 -3.91 2.36 -3.19
N THR A 83 -3.56 3.23 -4.13
CA THR A 83 -3.28 4.64 -3.84
C THR A 83 -4.55 5.37 -3.40
N GLU A 84 -5.67 5.14 -4.08
CA GLU A 84 -6.97 5.69 -3.69
C GLU A 84 -7.38 5.23 -2.28
N LEU A 85 -7.25 3.93 -1.98
CA LEU A 85 -7.55 3.36 -0.67
C LEU A 85 -6.63 3.91 0.42
N PHE A 86 -5.34 4.06 0.11
CA PHE A 86 -4.38 4.64 1.04
C PHE A 86 -4.74 6.10 1.38
N MET A 87 -5.07 6.91 0.37
CA MET A 87 -5.52 8.30 0.61
C MET A 87 -6.79 8.35 1.45
N ALA A 88 -7.76 7.48 1.17
CA ALA A 88 -8.98 7.38 1.98
C ALA A 88 -8.70 6.91 3.41
N LEU A 89 -7.73 6.01 3.61
CA LEU A 89 -7.30 5.55 4.93
C LEU A 89 -6.62 6.67 5.71
N ILE A 90 -5.74 7.45 5.07
CA ILE A 90 -5.11 8.62 5.68
C ILE A 90 -6.17 9.65 6.05
N GLU A 91 -7.10 9.97 5.15
CA GLU A 91 -8.21 10.87 5.45
C GLU A 91 -9.03 10.35 6.64
N LYS A 92 -9.38 9.06 6.68
CA LYS A 92 -10.08 8.43 7.82
C LYS A 92 -9.27 8.31 9.09
N LYS A 93 -7.93 8.39 9.08
CA LYS A 93 -7.08 8.44 10.28
C LYS A 93 -6.78 9.88 10.71
N LEU A 94 -6.90 10.85 9.78
CA LEU A 94 -6.82 12.28 10.08
C LEU A 94 -8.16 12.85 10.55
N LEU A 95 -9.29 12.37 10.04
CA LEU A 95 -10.64 12.76 10.48
C LEU A 95 -10.99 12.38 11.94
N PRO A 96 -10.46 11.31 12.56
CA PRO A 96 -10.61 11.08 14.00
C PRO A 96 -9.78 12.07 14.84
N LEU A 97 -8.95 12.94 14.23
CA LEU A 97 -8.48 14.19 14.86
C LEU A 97 -9.59 15.28 14.84
N ARG A 98 -10.72 14.90 15.47
CA ARG A 98 -11.74 15.66 16.21
C ARG A 98 -12.75 16.58 15.48
N PRO A 99 -13.97 16.70 16.07
CA PRO A 99 -14.53 18.01 16.37
C PRO A 99 -13.78 18.59 17.60
N GLY A 100 -12.76 19.43 17.36
CA GLY A 100 -12.08 20.20 18.42
C GLY A 100 -10.56 20.06 18.59
N VAL A 101 -9.76 19.58 17.62
CA VAL A 101 -8.29 19.79 17.70
C VAL A 101 -8.04 21.11 17.01
N GLN A 102 -7.70 22.12 17.80
CA GLN A 102 -7.12 23.34 17.30
C GLN A 102 -5.86 23.02 16.50
N ARG A 103 -5.87 23.43 15.23
CA ARG A 103 -4.70 23.45 14.35
C ARG A 103 -3.65 24.38 14.93
N SER A 104 -2.60 23.81 15.52
CA SER A 104 -1.38 24.51 15.86
C SER A 104 -0.18 23.62 15.57
N CYS A 105 0.06 23.30 14.29
CA CYS A 105 1.39 22.90 13.81
C CYS A 105 1.43 22.98 12.27
N PHE A 106 1.21 24.18 11.74
CA PHE A 106 1.77 24.59 10.45
C PHE A 106 2.36 25.97 10.70
N GLN A 107 3.54 26.00 11.29
CA GLN A 107 4.35 27.20 11.37
C GLN A 107 5.70 26.90 10.71
N THR A 108 5.98 27.71 9.69
CA THR A 108 7.28 27.92 9.03
C THR A 108 7.74 26.82 8.08
N ILE A 109 7.66 27.07 6.76
CA ILE A 109 8.73 27.72 5.97
C ILE A 109 8.07 28.69 4.99
#